data_AF-A0A1I7VA09-F1
#
_entry.id   AF-A0A1I7VA09-F1
#
_cell.length_a   1.000
_cell.length_b   1.000
_cell.length_c   1.000
_cell.angle_alpha   90.00
_cell.angle_beta   90.00
_cell.angle_gamma   90.00
#
_symmetry.space_group_name_H-M   'P 1'
#
loop_
_entity.id
_entity.type
_entity.pdbx_description
1 polymer ?
#
loop_
_entity_poly.entity_id
_entity_poly.type
_entity_poly.pdbx_seq_one_letter_code
_entity_poly.pdbx_strand_id
1 'polypeptide(L)'
;MKSAGVVFGKEVPLFRNPKIQHDNSSFRYQIDILMVADYSVYNNFLDIVRGDEYSAFSATNDYLYAIFEQVRSIYDGNGLFENVPVTLNLASAMAIIRENDCPLAPFLNRSKLNNLENTTQMSGLDAVNYIQKWVADYSQWIPTHNHIIVLTRIDLLSSKGDSNTQGMAYVGAMCRVTESASVVEDIGGMATAVIAAHELAHSLGAFHDGAVGPVENCGRNYLMSATVSSSDDEQKFFNTFKFSPCSVQQIQMFFANGTANCLLRSKNRERRLRRTSQRKHRKPGELLVQQNQCKIAFGPHYSVCPPNNVRRINFLSLKRKEYLSKNPCRRLWCKNRQLRKTEPCETKLYLPLLDGTKCGPDKWCLGGNCVAINKERENCVDLNSSMCLELSDKKLSEYCHSKEFHSLCCVTCSQLIHRKIFTTSVYDL
;
A
#
# COMPACT_ATOMS: atom_id res chain seq x y z
N MET A 1 -11.09 -7.09 -7.87
CA MET A 1 -9.62 -7.24 -7.91
C MET A 1 -9.35 -8.63 -7.40
N LYS A 2 -8.73 -9.50 -8.20
CA LYS A 2 -8.36 -10.84 -7.73
C LYS A 2 -6.86 -10.73 -7.46
N SER A 3 -6.43 -11.09 -6.25
CA SER A 3 -5.02 -11.40 -5.96
C SER A 3 -4.99 -12.90 -5.78
N ALA A 4 -5.09 -13.64 -6.87
CA ALA A 4 -4.94 -15.09 -6.83
C ALA A 4 -3.45 -15.42 -6.64
N GLY A 5 -2.87 -15.01 -5.51
CA GLY A 5 -1.57 -15.49 -5.06
C GLY A 5 -1.67 -17.00 -4.83
N VAL A 6 -0.87 -17.76 -5.56
CA VAL A 6 -0.66 -19.17 -5.24
C VAL A 6 0.46 -19.22 -4.21
N VAL A 7 0.16 -19.83 -3.06
CA VAL A 7 1.13 -20.07 -2.00
C VAL A 7 2.11 -21.13 -2.50
N PHE A 8 3.30 -20.72 -2.94
CA PHE A 8 4.40 -21.64 -3.16
C PHE A 8 5.18 -21.80 -1.85
N GLY A 9 4.75 -22.76 -1.03
CA GLY A 9 5.48 -23.14 0.18
C GLY A 9 6.75 -23.89 -0.17
N LYS A 10 7.93 -23.28 0.06
CA LYS A 10 9.09 -24.08 0.50
C LYS A 10 8.86 -24.38 1.98
N GLU A 11 9.07 -25.63 2.39
CA GLU A 11 8.77 -26.16 3.74
C GLU A 11 8.93 -25.10 4.84
N VAL A 12 7.80 -24.73 5.44
CA VAL A 12 7.76 -23.90 6.64
C VAL A 12 7.65 -24.87 7.81
N PRO A 13 8.63 -24.91 8.75
CA PRO A 13 8.55 -25.81 9.89
C PRO A 13 7.25 -25.60 10.67
N LEU A 14 6.65 -26.68 11.17
CA LEU A 14 5.50 -26.59 12.08
C LEU A 14 5.99 -26.01 13.43
N PHE A 15 5.51 -24.82 13.79
CA PHE A 15 6.03 -24.05 14.93
C PHE A 15 5.16 -24.16 16.19
N ARG A 16 5.82 -24.42 17.33
CA ARG A 16 5.25 -24.33 18.70
C ARG A 16 5.25 -22.87 19.18
N ASN A 17 4.23 -22.49 19.95
CA ASN A 17 4.08 -21.21 20.65
C ASN A 17 5.32 -20.81 21.48
N PRO A 18 6.04 -19.75 21.12
CA PRO A 18 6.97 -19.06 22.01
C PRO A 18 6.30 -17.79 22.54
N LYS A 19 6.37 -17.58 23.85
CA LYS A 19 6.06 -16.28 24.45
C LYS A 19 7.16 -15.30 24.04
N ILE A 20 6.81 -14.10 23.61
CA ILE A 20 7.76 -12.99 23.41
C ILE A 20 8.42 -12.70 24.77
N GLN A 21 9.65 -13.18 24.97
CA GLN A 21 10.46 -12.94 26.17
C GLN A 21 11.43 -11.78 25.92
N HIS A 22 10.91 -10.60 25.60
CA HIS A 22 11.71 -9.38 25.57
C HIS A 22 11.13 -8.39 26.57
N ASP A 23 11.95 -8.00 27.54
CA ASP A 23 11.64 -6.97 28.53
C ASP A 23 11.20 -5.69 27.79
N ASN A 24 9.95 -5.27 28.04
CA ASN A 24 9.14 -4.34 27.24
C ASN A 24 9.70 -2.91 27.12
N SER A 25 10.87 -2.61 27.69
CA SER A 25 11.40 -1.26 27.82
C SER A 25 12.47 -0.86 26.78
N SER A 26 13.15 -1.80 26.10
CA SER A 26 14.42 -1.49 25.40
C SER A 26 14.49 -1.74 23.87
N PHE A 27 13.52 -2.43 23.28
CA PHE A 27 13.54 -2.81 21.86
C PHE A 27 12.30 -2.34 21.08
N ARG A 28 12.42 -2.26 19.76
CA ARG A 28 11.35 -2.01 18.78
C ARG A 28 11.61 -2.77 17.50
N TYR A 29 10.58 -2.98 16.69
CA TYR A 29 10.73 -3.54 15.35
C TYR A 29 10.68 -2.42 14.31
N GLN A 30 11.66 -2.43 13.43
CA GLN A 30 11.75 -1.49 12.32
C GLN A 30 11.89 -2.29 11.03
N ILE A 31 11.04 -1.97 10.05
CA ILE A 31 11.07 -2.57 8.72
C ILE A 31 11.48 -1.47 7.74
N ASP A 32 12.71 -1.56 7.26
CA ASP A 32 13.27 -0.66 6.26
C ASP A 32 12.86 -1.15 4.86
N ILE A 33 12.00 -0.39 4.18
CA ILE A 33 11.44 -0.72 2.85
C ILE A 33 12.20 0.02 1.76
N LEU A 34 12.68 -0.70 0.75
CA LEU A 34 13.14 -0.13 -0.50
C LEU A 34 11.99 -0.17 -1.53
N MET A 35 11.56 1.00 -2.00
CA MET A 35 10.59 1.09 -3.08
C MET A 35 11.32 1.20 -4.42
N VAL A 36 10.95 0.36 -5.38
CA VAL A 36 11.53 0.38 -6.73
C VAL A 36 10.44 0.52 -7.78
N ALA A 37 10.59 1.46 -8.71
CA ALA A 37 9.85 1.48 -9.95
C ALA A 37 10.71 0.82 -11.03
N ASP A 38 10.22 -0.24 -11.65
CA ASP A 38 10.90 -0.81 -12.81
C ASP A 38 10.84 0.13 -14.02
N TYR A 39 11.50 -0.28 -15.12
CA TYR A 39 11.55 0.53 -16.33
C TYR A 39 10.18 0.82 -16.94
N SER A 40 9.22 -0.11 -16.82
CA SER A 40 7.87 0.07 -17.36
C SER A 40 7.07 1.13 -16.59
N VAL A 41 7.25 1.22 -15.28
CA VAL A 41 6.65 2.28 -14.45
C VAL A 41 7.28 3.63 -14.78
N TYR A 42 8.61 3.70 -14.86
CA TYR A 42 9.32 4.92 -15.27
C TYR A 42 8.85 5.40 -16.66
N ASN A 43 8.77 4.49 -17.64
CA ASN A 43 8.33 4.82 -18.99
C ASN A 43 6.90 5.38 -19.03
N ASN A 44 5.99 4.87 -18.20
CA ASN A 44 4.66 5.45 -18.07
C ASN A 44 4.70 6.91 -17.55
N PHE A 45 5.60 7.24 -16.62
CA PHE A 45 5.78 8.62 -16.19
C PHE A 45 6.41 9.49 -17.28
N LEU A 46 7.32 8.93 -18.07
CA LEU A 46 7.91 9.58 -19.24
C LEU A 46 6.81 9.99 -20.24
N ASP A 47 5.86 9.10 -20.51
CA ASP A 47 4.68 9.40 -21.35
C ASP A 47 3.78 10.48 -20.74
N ILE A 48 3.53 10.42 -19.42
CA ILE A 48 2.72 11.41 -18.68
C ILE A 48 3.29 12.83 -18.79
N VAL A 49 4.62 12.95 -18.75
CA VAL A 49 5.33 14.24 -18.83
C VAL A 49 5.86 14.56 -20.22
N ARG A 50 5.45 13.79 -21.25
CA ARG A 50 5.77 14.02 -22.67
C ARG A 50 7.27 13.97 -22.99
N GLY A 51 7.98 12.98 -22.44
CA GLY A 51 9.38 12.71 -22.77
C GLY A 51 10.40 13.47 -21.93
N ASP A 52 9.99 14.33 -20.99
CA ASP A 52 10.92 15.02 -20.10
C ASP A 52 11.48 14.08 -19.02
N GLU A 53 12.69 13.58 -19.23
CA GLU A 53 13.33 12.58 -18.35
C GLU A 53 13.47 13.06 -16.90
N TYR A 54 13.79 14.34 -16.68
CA TYR A 54 13.93 14.89 -15.34
C TYR A 54 12.60 14.89 -14.58
N SER A 55 11.53 15.40 -15.20
CA SER A 55 10.19 15.36 -14.62
C SER A 55 9.69 13.93 -14.44
N ALA A 56 10.02 13.02 -15.36
CA ALA A 56 9.63 11.61 -15.27
C ALA A 56 10.28 10.96 -14.05
N PHE A 57 11.58 11.16 -13.87
CA PHE A 57 12.33 10.66 -12.72
C PHE A 57 11.82 11.24 -11.40
N SER A 58 11.59 12.55 -11.34
CA SER A 58 11.03 13.21 -10.15
C SER A 58 9.64 12.69 -9.83
N ALA A 59 8.75 12.61 -10.82
CA ALA A 59 7.38 12.13 -10.64
C ALA A 59 7.33 10.66 -10.24
N THR A 60 8.23 9.83 -10.78
CA THR A 60 8.36 8.42 -10.39
C THR A 60 8.78 8.28 -8.93
N ASN A 61 9.75 9.09 -8.46
CA ASN A 61 10.16 9.07 -7.06
C ASN A 61 9.07 9.58 -6.11
N ASP A 62 8.34 10.63 -6.49
CA ASP A 62 7.19 11.11 -5.71
C ASP A 62 6.07 10.07 -5.67
N TYR A 63 5.88 9.31 -6.77
CA TYR A 63 4.95 8.19 -6.82
C TYR A 63 5.34 7.08 -5.85
N LEU A 64 6.60 6.63 -5.89
CA LEU A 64 7.11 5.60 -4.98
C LEU A 64 6.97 6.02 -3.51
N TYR A 65 7.29 7.28 -3.20
CA TYR A 65 7.10 7.84 -1.86
C TYR A 65 5.62 7.83 -1.44
N ALA A 66 4.71 8.28 -2.31
CA ALA A 66 3.28 8.30 -2.03
C ALA A 66 2.70 6.88 -1.82
N ILE A 67 3.11 5.90 -2.61
CA ILE A 67 2.71 4.50 -2.43
C ILE A 67 3.23 3.96 -1.09
N PHE A 68 4.50 4.21 -0.75
CA PHE A 68 5.06 3.82 0.54
C PHE A 68 4.30 4.43 1.72
N GLU A 69 4.06 5.75 1.72
CA GLU A 69 3.34 6.41 2.82
C GLU A 69 1.89 5.89 2.93
N GLN A 70 1.28 5.47 1.82
CA GLN A 70 -0.03 4.83 1.86
C GLN A 70 0.01 3.43 2.46
N VAL A 71 1.01 2.61 2.10
CA VAL A 71 1.26 1.28 2.72
C VAL A 71 1.50 1.46 4.23
N ARG A 72 2.34 2.43 4.60
CA ARG A 72 2.59 2.78 6.00
C ARG A 72 1.30 3.16 6.74
N SER A 73 0.46 4.02 6.16
CA SER A 73 -0.84 4.42 6.73
C SER A 73 -1.73 3.19 7.02
N ILE A 74 -1.76 2.22 6.11
CA ILE A 74 -2.51 0.96 6.29
C ILE A 74 -1.97 0.18 7.49
N TYR A 75 -0.66 -0.04 7.59
CA TYR A 75 -0.06 -0.78 8.70
C TYR A 75 -0.21 -0.06 10.05
N ASP A 76 0.02 1.25 10.09
CA ASP A 76 -0.13 2.08 11.28
C ASP A 76 -1.59 2.08 11.78
N GLY A 77 -2.56 2.10 10.84
CA GLY A 77 -3.99 2.06 11.14
C GLY A 77 -4.50 0.72 11.69
N ASN A 78 -3.81 -0.38 11.37
CA ASN A 78 -4.17 -1.72 11.85
C ASN A 78 -3.60 -2.07 13.22
N GLY A 79 -2.49 -1.46 13.63
CA GLY A 79 -1.91 -1.66 14.97
C GLY A 79 -1.59 -3.13 15.30
N LEU A 80 -0.55 -3.69 14.67
CA LEU A 80 -0.20 -5.13 14.79
C LEU A 80 0.01 -5.64 16.22
N PHE A 81 0.44 -4.78 17.14
CA PHE A 81 0.66 -5.11 18.55
C PHE A 81 0.19 -3.96 19.44
N GLU A 82 -0.38 -4.27 20.60
CA GLU A 82 -0.79 -3.24 21.57
C GLU A 82 0.40 -2.51 22.21
N ASN A 83 1.48 -3.23 22.51
CA ASN A 83 2.58 -2.71 23.35
C ASN A 83 3.96 -2.74 22.67
N VAL A 84 4.04 -3.17 21.41
CA VAL A 84 5.31 -3.29 20.69
C VAL A 84 5.25 -2.47 19.39
N PRO A 85 5.97 -1.34 19.30
CA PRO A 85 5.95 -0.54 18.09
C PRO A 85 6.64 -1.27 16.94
N VAL A 86 5.90 -1.49 15.85
CA VAL A 86 6.41 -1.91 14.54
C VAL A 86 6.32 -0.72 13.62
N THR A 87 7.46 -0.23 13.12
CA THR A 87 7.51 0.96 12.28
C THR A 87 8.02 0.63 10.88
N LEU A 88 7.30 1.06 9.86
CA LEU A 88 7.78 1.06 8.47
C LEU A 88 8.57 2.35 8.19
N ASN A 89 9.78 2.19 7.67
CA ASN A 89 10.63 3.29 7.25
C ASN A 89 10.97 3.14 5.77
N LEU A 90 10.99 4.26 5.04
CA LEU A 90 11.47 4.27 3.67
C LEU A 90 12.99 4.30 3.70
N ALA A 91 13.62 3.18 3.35
CA ALA A 91 15.07 3.08 3.21
C ALA A 91 15.56 3.94 2.06
N SER A 92 14.92 3.80 0.89
CA SER A 92 15.13 4.63 -0.29
C SER A 92 13.98 4.43 -1.28
N ALA A 93 13.85 5.34 -2.25
CA ALA A 93 13.12 5.12 -3.49
C ALA A 93 14.12 5.02 -4.65
N MET A 94 13.87 4.13 -5.60
CA MET A 94 14.73 3.92 -6.77
C MET A 94 13.89 3.77 -8.03
N ALA A 95 14.18 4.56 -9.06
CA ALA A 95 13.57 4.41 -10.38
C ALA A 95 14.60 3.81 -11.35
N ILE A 96 14.22 2.71 -12.01
CA ILE A 96 15.05 2.08 -13.03
C ILE A 96 14.80 2.78 -14.36
N ILE A 97 15.77 3.59 -14.81
CA ILE A 97 15.60 4.45 -15.99
C ILE A 97 16.11 3.84 -17.30
N ARG A 98 16.83 2.70 -17.24
CA ARG A 98 17.33 1.99 -18.42
C ARG A 98 16.66 0.63 -18.52
N GLU A 99 16.21 0.25 -19.72
CA GLU A 99 15.59 -1.05 -19.98
C GLU A 99 16.48 -2.21 -19.54
N ASN A 100 17.79 -2.15 -19.85
CA ASN A 100 18.75 -3.21 -19.53
C ASN A 100 18.98 -3.43 -18.02
N ASP A 101 18.67 -2.43 -17.18
CA ASP A 101 18.78 -2.55 -15.73
C ASP A 101 17.49 -3.09 -15.08
N CYS A 102 16.42 -3.23 -15.86
CA CYS A 102 15.13 -3.66 -15.35
C CYS A 102 15.24 -5.07 -14.75
N PRO A 103 14.79 -5.31 -13.50
CA PRO A 103 14.81 -6.63 -12.88
C PRO A 103 14.12 -7.70 -13.72
N LEU A 104 13.17 -7.29 -14.57
CA LEU A 104 12.33 -8.15 -15.40
C LEU A 104 12.77 -8.17 -16.89
N ALA A 105 13.78 -7.39 -17.28
CA ALA A 105 14.27 -7.31 -18.68
C ALA A 105 14.68 -8.64 -19.32
N PRO A 106 15.35 -9.59 -18.61
CA PRO A 106 15.75 -10.86 -19.20
C PRO A 106 14.60 -11.65 -19.86
N PHE A 107 13.34 -11.39 -19.46
CA PHE A 107 12.16 -12.03 -20.02
C PHE A 107 11.43 -11.21 -21.09
N LEU A 108 11.57 -9.87 -21.08
CA LEU A 108 11.01 -8.97 -22.09
C LEU A 108 11.47 -9.32 -23.52
N ASN A 109 12.65 -9.94 -23.64
CA ASN A 109 13.22 -10.38 -24.91
C ASN A 109 12.75 -11.77 -25.38
N ARG A 110 12.21 -12.62 -24.50
CA ARG A 110 11.75 -13.97 -24.89
C ARG A 110 10.31 -14.00 -25.38
N SER A 111 9.44 -13.12 -24.87
CA SER A 111 8.02 -13.04 -25.25
C SER A 111 7.77 -12.28 -26.56
N LYS A 112 8.70 -11.43 -27.02
CA LYS A 112 8.63 -10.75 -28.33
C LYS A 112 8.59 -11.71 -29.53
N LEU A 113 8.87 -13.01 -29.37
CA LEU A 113 8.84 -13.97 -30.47
C LEU A 113 7.46 -14.54 -30.80
N ASN A 114 6.45 -14.45 -29.93
CA ASN A 114 5.18 -15.17 -30.12
C ASN A 114 3.94 -14.27 -29.91
N ASN A 115 3.63 -13.50 -30.94
CA ASN A 115 2.31 -12.96 -31.31
C ASN A 115 1.68 -11.75 -30.58
N LEU A 116 1.07 -10.95 -31.46
CA LEU A 116 0.19 -9.78 -31.35
C LEU A 116 -0.79 -9.79 -30.16
N GLU A 117 -0.46 -9.03 -29.12
CA GLU A 117 -1.24 -7.93 -28.54
C GLU A 117 -0.27 -7.15 -27.61
N ASN A 118 -0.29 -5.83 -27.63
CA ASN A 118 0.75 -4.94 -27.05
C ASN A 118 0.83 -4.93 -25.50
N THR A 119 0.51 -6.03 -24.80
CA THR A 119 0.62 -6.14 -23.34
C THR A 119 1.68 -7.17 -22.98
N THR A 120 2.81 -6.70 -22.45
CA THR A 120 3.82 -7.59 -21.88
C THR A 120 3.24 -8.31 -20.67
N GLN A 121 3.26 -9.64 -20.70
CA GLN A 121 2.75 -10.52 -19.64
C GLN A 121 3.87 -11.38 -19.06
N MET A 122 3.77 -11.71 -17.77
CA MET A 122 4.73 -12.59 -17.08
C MET A 122 4.04 -13.34 -15.95
N SER A 123 4.43 -14.60 -15.69
CA SER A 123 4.04 -15.32 -14.47
C SER A 123 4.46 -14.53 -13.22
N GLY A 124 3.54 -14.28 -12.29
CA GLY A 124 3.86 -13.59 -11.03
C GLY A 124 4.96 -14.30 -10.22
N LEU A 125 5.00 -15.64 -10.28
CA LEU A 125 6.06 -16.43 -9.63
C LEU A 125 7.43 -16.19 -10.28
N ASP A 126 7.48 -16.14 -11.61
CA ASP A 126 8.74 -15.87 -12.30
C ASP A 126 9.21 -14.45 -12.00
N ALA A 127 8.28 -13.48 -12.00
CA ALA A 127 8.58 -12.08 -11.70
C ALA A 127 9.27 -11.91 -10.34
N VAL A 128 8.72 -12.49 -9.26
CA VAL A 128 9.35 -12.41 -7.94
C VAL A 128 10.71 -13.10 -7.91
N ASN A 129 10.87 -14.26 -8.57
CA ASN A 129 12.15 -14.98 -8.65
C ASN A 129 13.23 -14.18 -9.39
N TYR A 130 12.86 -13.50 -10.47
CA TYR A 130 13.78 -12.62 -11.20
C TYR A 130 14.22 -11.44 -10.35
N ILE A 131 13.31 -10.84 -9.58
CA ILE A 131 13.66 -9.76 -8.65
C ILE A 131 14.61 -10.26 -7.56
N GLN A 132 14.37 -11.43 -6.97
CA GLN A 132 15.28 -12.01 -5.97
C GLN A 132 16.68 -12.23 -6.53
N LYS A 133 16.76 -12.77 -7.76
CA LYS A 133 18.02 -12.94 -8.49
C LYS A 133 18.70 -11.59 -8.76
N TRP A 134 17.95 -10.59 -9.22
CA TRP A 134 18.47 -9.24 -9.46
C TRP A 134 19.00 -8.61 -8.18
N VAL A 135 18.30 -8.77 -7.05
CA VAL A 135 18.77 -8.30 -5.73
C VAL A 135 20.08 -8.98 -5.34
N ALA A 136 20.21 -10.29 -5.60
CA ALA A 136 21.44 -11.02 -5.34
C ALA A 136 22.60 -10.50 -6.21
N ASP A 137 22.37 -10.42 -7.53
CA ASP A 137 23.38 -10.07 -8.54
C ASP A 137 23.87 -8.61 -8.38
N TYR A 138 23.00 -7.69 -7.96
CA TYR A 138 23.28 -6.25 -7.82
C TYR A 138 23.34 -5.75 -6.37
N SER A 139 23.49 -6.65 -5.40
CA SER A 139 23.45 -6.36 -3.96
C SER A 139 24.35 -5.19 -3.52
N GLN A 140 25.49 -4.96 -4.19
CA GLN A 140 26.41 -3.85 -3.91
C GLN A 140 25.85 -2.45 -4.25
N TRP A 141 24.90 -2.36 -5.18
CA TRP A 141 24.30 -1.11 -5.66
C TRP A 141 22.92 -0.83 -5.06
N ILE A 142 22.34 -1.83 -4.41
CA ILE A 142 21.01 -1.76 -3.83
C ILE A 142 21.13 -1.23 -2.40
N PRO A 143 20.45 -0.12 -2.05
CA PRO A 143 20.46 0.43 -0.70
C PRO A 143 20.10 -0.63 0.35
N THR A 144 20.73 -0.60 1.52
CA THR A 144 20.40 -1.53 2.61
C THR A 144 18.93 -1.40 3.00
N HIS A 145 18.23 -2.53 3.04
CA HIS A 145 16.81 -2.64 3.35
C HIS A 145 16.51 -3.97 4.04
N ASN A 146 15.32 -4.09 4.63
CA ASN A 146 14.76 -5.36 5.09
C ASN A 146 13.90 -6.02 4.01
N HIS A 147 13.16 -5.22 3.25
CA HIS A 147 12.26 -5.70 2.20
C HIS A 147 12.24 -4.75 1.00
N ILE A 148 12.16 -5.31 -0.20
CA ILE A 148 12.07 -4.56 -1.45
C ILE A 148 10.71 -4.76 -2.09
N ILE A 149 10.05 -3.67 -2.49
CA ILE A 149 8.78 -3.68 -3.23
C ILE A 149 9.06 -3.11 -4.61
N VAL A 150 8.93 -3.95 -5.64
CA VAL A 150 9.11 -3.54 -7.04
C VAL A 150 7.74 -3.35 -7.69
N LEU A 151 7.48 -2.13 -8.16
CA LEU A 151 6.31 -1.81 -8.97
C LEU A 151 6.62 -2.05 -10.45
N THR A 152 5.70 -2.71 -11.15
CA THR A 152 5.80 -3.00 -12.59
C THR A 152 4.48 -2.74 -13.30
N ARG A 153 4.51 -2.34 -14.58
CA ARG A 153 3.31 -2.26 -15.45
C ARG A 153 3.16 -3.49 -16.35
N ILE A 154 3.98 -4.52 -16.16
CA ILE A 154 3.83 -5.83 -16.78
C ILE A 154 2.62 -6.52 -16.12
N ASP A 155 1.74 -7.09 -16.95
CA ASP A 155 0.56 -7.84 -16.48
C ASP A 155 1.02 -9.17 -15.86
N LEU A 156 0.73 -9.35 -14.58
CA LEU A 156 1.16 -10.52 -13.81
C LEU A 156 0.14 -11.64 -13.91
N LEU A 157 0.54 -12.76 -14.52
CA LEU A 157 -0.33 -13.91 -14.69
C LEU A 157 -0.30 -14.82 -13.45
N SER A 158 -1.48 -15.35 -13.10
CA SER A 158 -1.61 -16.40 -12.10
C SER A 158 -1.04 -17.73 -12.61
N SER A 159 -0.95 -18.74 -11.74
CA SER A 159 -0.55 -20.09 -12.15
C SER A 159 -1.47 -20.74 -13.20
N LYS A 160 -2.70 -20.19 -13.37
CA LYS A 160 -3.66 -20.63 -14.38
C LYS A 160 -3.51 -19.87 -15.70
N GLY A 161 -2.57 -18.92 -15.78
CA GLY A 161 -2.34 -18.09 -16.96
C GLY A 161 -3.35 -16.95 -17.14
N ASP A 162 -4.12 -16.60 -16.12
CA ASP A 162 -5.07 -15.48 -16.16
C ASP A 162 -4.51 -14.23 -15.47
N SER A 163 -4.94 -13.03 -15.89
CA SER A 163 -4.55 -11.72 -15.31
C SER A 163 -5.25 -11.41 -13.97
N ASN A 164 -5.45 -12.44 -13.14
CA ASN A 164 -6.07 -12.32 -11.82
C ASN A 164 -5.04 -12.27 -10.69
N THR A 165 -3.76 -12.08 -11.01
CA THR A 165 -2.67 -11.88 -10.05
C THR A 165 -2.16 -10.47 -10.24
N GLN A 166 -2.02 -9.70 -9.18
CA GLN A 166 -1.57 -8.30 -9.27
C GLN A 166 -0.41 -8.01 -8.31
N GLY A 167 0.03 -9.04 -7.60
CA GLY A 167 1.20 -9.02 -6.74
C GLY A 167 1.69 -10.44 -6.49
N MET A 168 2.94 -10.56 -6.06
CA MET A 168 3.51 -11.83 -5.60
C MET A 168 4.61 -11.58 -4.57
N ALA A 169 4.58 -12.37 -3.50
CA ALA A 169 5.61 -12.44 -2.47
C ALA A 169 5.68 -13.84 -1.85
N TYR A 170 6.83 -14.17 -1.27
CA TYR A 170 6.97 -15.41 -0.50
C TYR A 170 6.49 -15.22 0.94
N VAL A 171 5.75 -16.21 1.44
CA VAL A 171 5.25 -16.17 2.82
C VAL A 171 6.38 -16.35 3.83
N GLY A 172 6.50 -15.43 4.79
CA GLY A 172 7.49 -15.50 5.87
C GLY A 172 8.93 -15.28 5.44
N ALA A 173 9.14 -14.60 4.29
CA ALA A 173 10.48 -14.36 3.74
C ALA A 173 11.15 -13.06 4.23
N MET A 174 10.49 -12.25 5.07
CA MET A 174 10.96 -10.90 5.49
C MET A 174 12.42 -10.82 5.95
N CYS A 175 12.93 -11.83 6.66
CA CYS A 175 14.32 -11.86 7.14
C CYS A 175 15.22 -12.85 6.39
N ARG A 176 14.78 -13.36 5.23
CA ARG A 176 15.57 -14.22 4.36
C ARG A 176 16.24 -13.35 3.30
N VAL A 177 17.57 -13.26 3.39
CA VAL A 177 18.38 -12.42 2.48
C VAL A 177 18.11 -12.82 1.03
N THR A 178 17.98 -11.84 0.14
CA THR A 178 17.55 -11.95 -1.28
C THR A 178 16.10 -12.40 -1.51
N GLU A 179 15.50 -13.19 -0.61
CA GLU A 179 14.12 -13.68 -0.78
C GLU A 179 13.05 -12.67 -0.32
N SER A 180 13.42 -11.73 0.55
CA SER A 180 12.56 -10.67 1.08
C SER A 180 12.22 -9.61 0.01
N ALA A 181 11.35 -9.99 -0.93
CA ALA A 181 10.90 -9.15 -2.04
C ALA A 181 9.42 -9.35 -2.34
N SER A 182 8.79 -8.28 -2.85
CA SER A 182 7.47 -8.32 -3.47
C SER A 182 7.52 -7.67 -4.85
N VAL A 183 6.77 -8.23 -5.79
CA VAL A 183 6.46 -7.60 -7.07
C VAL A 183 4.98 -7.21 -7.08
N VAL A 184 4.67 -6.02 -7.57
CA VAL A 184 3.32 -5.46 -7.55
C VAL A 184 3.03 -4.84 -8.92
N GLU A 185 1.93 -5.25 -9.53
CA GLU A 185 1.39 -4.63 -10.73
C GLU A 185 0.84 -3.24 -10.38
N ASP A 186 1.37 -2.21 -11.04
CA ASP A 186 0.95 -0.84 -10.89
C ASP A 186 -0.36 -0.57 -11.66
N ILE A 187 -1.47 -0.72 -10.96
CA ILE A 187 -2.79 -0.40 -11.49
C ILE A 187 -3.27 1.02 -11.13
N GLY A 188 -2.50 1.72 -10.30
CA GLY A 188 -2.61 3.14 -9.96
C GLY A 188 -3.06 3.43 -8.53
N GLY A 189 -2.37 4.37 -7.88
CA GLY A 189 -2.81 5.06 -6.67
C GLY A 189 -3.06 4.14 -5.47
N MET A 190 -4.18 4.34 -4.78
CA MET A 190 -4.52 3.58 -3.56
C MET A 190 -4.61 2.07 -3.83
N ALA A 191 -5.02 1.66 -5.03
CA ALA A 191 -5.16 0.25 -5.35
C ALA A 191 -3.80 -0.46 -5.43
N THR A 192 -2.78 0.18 -6.03
CA THR A 192 -1.38 -0.30 -5.99
C THR A 192 -0.88 -0.41 -4.55
N ALA A 193 -1.16 0.58 -3.69
CA ALA A 193 -0.75 0.55 -2.29
C ALA A 193 -1.40 -0.57 -1.47
N VAL A 194 -2.68 -0.87 -1.73
CA VAL A 194 -3.39 -2.00 -1.09
C VAL A 194 -2.76 -3.34 -1.47
N ILE A 195 -2.40 -3.53 -2.75
CA ILE A 195 -1.67 -4.74 -3.17
C ILE A 195 -0.31 -4.80 -2.47
N ALA A 196 0.46 -3.71 -2.51
CA ALA A 196 1.78 -3.68 -1.88
C ALA A 196 1.71 -4.01 -0.37
N ALA A 197 0.68 -3.52 0.33
CA ALA A 197 0.45 -3.86 1.74
C ALA A 197 0.12 -5.34 1.95
N HIS A 198 -0.65 -5.94 1.04
CA HIS A 198 -0.99 -7.37 1.02
C HIS A 198 0.25 -8.25 0.81
N GLU A 199 1.07 -7.95 -0.21
CA GLU A 199 2.29 -8.71 -0.49
C GLU A 199 3.34 -8.58 0.62
N LEU A 200 3.44 -7.39 1.24
CA LEU A 200 4.28 -7.19 2.41
C LEU A 200 3.82 -8.06 3.61
N ALA A 201 2.52 -8.26 3.77
CA ALA A 201 1.98 -9.07 4.85
C ALA A 201 2.24 -10.57 4.63
N HIS A 202 2.23 -11.04 3.38
CA HIS A 202 2.77 -12.36 3.06
C HIS A 202 4.20 -12.51 3.55
N SER A 203 5.08 -11.55 3.24
CA SER A 203 6.48 -11.60 3.71
C SER A 203 6.61 -11.64 5.24
N LEU A 204 5.63 -11.07 5.96
CA LEU A 204 5.49 -11.12 7.42
C LEU A 204 4.76 -12.38 7.95
N GLY A 205 4.51 -13.38 7.10
CA GLY A 205 3.99 -14.68 7.49
C GLY A 205 2.47 -14.84 7.40
N ALA A 206 1.73 -13.83 6.92
CA ALA A 206 0.29 -13.97 6.71
C ALA A 206 -0.01 -14.83 5.47
N PHE A 207 -1.03 -15.68 5.58
CA PHE A 207 -1.66 -16.38 4.48
C PHE A 207 -2.94 -15.65 4.08
N HIS A 208 -3.54 -16.09 2.96
CA HIS A 208 -4.83 -15.55 2.54
C HIS A 208 -5.94 -15.84 3.55
N ASP A 209 -6.78 -14.85 3.83
CA ASP A 209 -8.00 -15.04 4.61
C ASP A 209 -8.96 -15.99 3.88
N GLY A 210 -9.47 -16.98 4.59
CA GLY A 210 -10.38 -17.99 4.03
C GLY A 210 -9.71 -19.08 3.19
N ALA A 211 -8.37 -19.10 3.12
CA ALA A 211 -7.63 -20.27 2.63
C ALA A 211 -7.56 -21.37 3.70
N VAL A 212 -7.37 -22.62 3.27
CA VAL A 212 -7.09 -23.74 4.17
C VAL A 212 -5.70 -23.53 4.78
N GLY A 213 -5.62 -23.32 6.10
CA GLY A 213 -4.39 -23.00 6.82
C GLY A 213 -4.55 -23.26 8.33
N PRO A 214 -3.53 -22.94 9.15
CA PRO A 214 -3.52 -23.27 10.58
C PRO A 214 -4.56 -22.50 11.40
N VAL A 215 -5.16 -21.44 10.83
CA VAL A 215 -6.27 -20.71 11.43
C VAL A 215 -7.47 -20.85 10.50
N GLU A 216 -8.42 -21.71 10.85
CA GLU A 216 -9.64 -21.90 10.08
C GLU A 216 -10.61 -20.71 10.27
N ASN A 217 -11.42 -20.42 9.24
CA ASN A 217 -12.61 -19.55 9.32
C ASN A 217 -12.39 -18.02 9.49
N CYS A 218 -11.34 -17.46 8.87
CA CYS A 218 -10.92 -16.05 9.00
C CYS A 218 -11.82 -14.97 8.33
N GLY A 219 -13.05 -15.31 7.96
CA GLY A 219 -13.90 -14.44 7.16
C GLY A 219 -13.34 -14.15 5.77
N ARG A 220 -14.03 -13.32 4.99
CA ARG A 220 -13.61 -12.87 3.65
C ARG A 220 -13.77 -11.35 3.55
N ASN A 221 -13.09 -10.74 2.58
CA ASN A 221 -13.08 -9.29 2.28
C ASN A 221 -12.28 -8.43 3.25
N TYR A 222 -11.24 -9.00 3.86
CA TYR A 222 -10.19 -8.25 4.55
C TYR A 222 -8.99 -8.01 3.62
N LEU A 223 -8.01 -7.23 4.06
CA LEU A 223 -6.80 -6.92 3.31
C LEU A 223 -6.09 -8.18 2.78
N MET A 224 -6.03 -9.27 3.56
CA MET A 224 -5.41 -10.54 3.15
C MET A 224 -6.36 -11.49 2.41
N SER A 225 -7.54 -11.06 1.99
CA SER A 225 -8.39 -11.91 1.14
C SER A 225 -7.80 -12.08 -0.26
N ALA A 226 -7.73 -13.32 -0.76
CA ALA A 226 -7.26 -13.64 -2.13
C ALA A 226 -8.05 -12.92 -3.23
N THR A 227 -9.23 -12.41 -2.92
CA THR A 227 -9.97 -11.54 -3.83
C THR A 227 -10.54 -10.37 -3.05
N VAL A 228 -10.26 -9.17 -3.52
CA VAL A 228 -10.90 -7.96 -3.01
C VAL A 228 -12.27 -7.86 -3.67
N SER A 229 -13.33 -7.98 -2.86
CA SER A 229 -14.70 -7.75 -3.32
C SER A 229 -14.83 -6.34 -3.86
N SER A 230 -15.45 -6.24 -5.03
CA SER A 230 -15.84 -4.96 -5.65
C SER A 230 -17.25 -4.51 -5.24
N SER A 231 -17.81 -5.15 -4.21
CA SER A 231 -19.16 -4.86 -3.73
C SER A 231 -19.31 -3.41 -3.33
N ASP A 232 -20.48 -2.85 -3.61
CA ASP A 232 -20.90 -1.54 -3.11
C ASP A 232 -21.14 -1.54 -1.58
N ASP A 233 -21.16 -2.73 -0.97
CA ASP A 233 -21.22 -2.92 0.47
C ASP A 233 -20.07 -2.18 1.17
N GLU A 234 -20.47 -1.28 2.05
CA GLU A 234 -19.58 -0.31 2.68
C GLU A 234 -18.61 -0.97 3.66
N GLN A 235 -19.10 -1.92 4.46
CA GLN A 235 -18.27 -2.65 5.41
C GLN A 235 -17.20 -3.48 4.68
N LYS A 236 -17.59 -4.20 3.62
CA LYS A 236 -16.65 -4.96 2.79
C LYS A 236 -15.60 -4.07 2.15
N PHE A 237 -15.97 -2.88 1.68
CA PHE A 237 -15.02 -1.90 1.14
C PHE A 237 -14.02 -1.45 2.20
N PHE A 238 -14.46 -1.07 3.41
CA PHE A 238 -13.52 -0.62 4.44
C PHE A 238 -12.65 -1.75 5.00
N ASN A 239 -13.16 -2.97 5.05
CA ASN A 239 -12.38 -4.12 5.48
C ASN A 239 -11.20 -4.42 4.55
N THR A 240 -11.22 -3.96 3.29
CA THR A 240 -10.08 -4.11 2.37
C THR A 240 -8.81 -3.38 2.83
N PHE A 241 -8.93 -2.44 3.78
CA PHE A 241 -7.79 -1.75 4.40
C PHE A 241 -7.41 -2.34 5.76
N LYS A 242 -8.11 -3.38 6.22
CA LYS A 242 -7.97 -3.97 7.55
C LYS A 242 -7.43 -5.40 7.47
N PHE A 243 -6.47 -5.74 8.31
CA PHE A 243 -6.10 -7.12 8.57
C PHE A 243 -7.25 -7.83 9.29
N SER A 244 -7.49 -9.09 8.94
CA SER A 244 -8.40 -9.91 9.74
C SER A 244 -7.73 -10.27 11.08
N PRO A 245 -8.49 -10.67 12.11
CA PRO A 245 -7.90 -11.19 13.35
C PRO A 245 -6.90 -12.34 13.09
N CYS A 246 -7.14 -13.17 12.07
CA CYS A 246 -6.21 -14.22 11.69
C CYS A 246 -4.93 -13.69 11.08
N SER A 247 -5.01 -12.70 10.18
CA SER A 247 -3.80 -12.13 9.59
C SER A 247 -2.95 -11.48 10.67
N VAL A 248 -3.58 -10.77 11.61
CA VAL A 248 -2.89 -10.20 12.79
C VAL A 248 -2.22 -11.31 13.59
N GLN A 249 -2.92 -12.39 13.93
CA GLN A 249 -2.36 -13.51 14.69
C GLN A 249 -1.16 -14.16 13.97
N GLN A 250 -1.26 -14.40 12.66
CA GLN A 250 -0.20 -15.02 11.87
C GLN A 250 1.05 -14.13 11.79
N ILE A 251 0.85 -12.81 11.59
CA ILE A 251 1.95 -11.84 11.63
C ILE A 251 2.58 -11.83 13.03
N GLN A 252 1.78 -11.79 14.11
CA GLN A 252 2.29 -11.82 15.48
C GLN A 252 3.12 -13.08 15.76
N MET A 253 2.70 -14.25 15.26
CA MET A 253 3.47 -15.50 15.36
C MET A 253 4.83 -15.41 14.64
N PHE A 254 4.88 -14.77 13.47
CA PHE A 254 6.14 -14.52 12.77
C PHE A 254 7.12 -13.67 13.60
N PHE A 255 6.62 -12.70 14.37
CA PHE A 255 7.48 -11.93 15.28
C PHE A 255 7.88 -12.74 16.53
N ALA A 256 6.96 -13.52 17.09
CA ALA A 256 7.19 -14.29 18.31
C ALA A 256 8.21 -15.43 18.14
N ASN A 257 8.28 -16.05 16.96
CA ASN A 257 9.10 -17.22 16.68
C ASN A 257 10.59 -16.91 16.40
N GLY A 258 11.03 -15.66 16.57
CA GLY A 258 12.41 -15.23 16.27
C GLY A 258 12.73 -15.13 14.78
N THR A 259 11.77 -15.40 13.89
CA THR A 259 11.95 -15.21 12.44
C THR A 259 12.07 -13.73 12.05
N ALA A 260 11.63 -12.81 12.92
CA ALA A 260 11.71 -11.36 12.75
C ALA A 260 13.01 -10.73 13.32
N ASN A 261 14.04 -11.52 13.66
CA ASN A 261 15.24 -10.99 14.34
C ASN A 261 15.98 -9.90 13.55
N CYS A 262 15.92 -9.91 12.22
CA CYS A 262 16.54 -8.88 11.37
C CYS A 262 15.90 -7.48 11.52
N LEU A 263 14.69 -7.43 12.08
CA LEU A 263 13.90 -6.21 12.28
C LEU A 263 14.13 -5.59 13.68
N LEU A 264 14.78 -6.31 14.60
CA LEU A 264 15.02 -5.84 15.96
C LEU A 264 16.01 -4.68 15.96
N ARG A 265 15.61 -3.55 16.55
CA ARG A 265 16.48 -2.38 16.76
C ARG A 265 16.53 -2.02 18.24
N SER A 266 17.75 -1.76 18.73
CA SER A 266 17.95 -1.16 20.06
C SER A 266 17.57 0.33 20.03
N LYS A 267 16.82 0.80 21.02
CA LYS A 267 16.39 2.22 21.13
C LYS A 267 17.55 3.22 21.06
N ASN A 268 18.75 2.86 21.52
CA ASN A 268 19.92 3.74 21.58
C ASN A 268 20.53 4.10 20.21
N ARG A 269 20.34 3.26 19.18
CA ARG A 269 21.00 3.42 17.86
C ARG A 269 20.32 4.46 16.96
N GLU A 270 19.05 4.78 17.22
CA GLU A 270 18.25 5.66 16.35
C GLU A 270 18.38 7.16 16.65
N ARG A 271 18.82 7.57 17.86
CA ARG A 271 19.03 8.99 18.19
C ARG A 271 19.96 9.71 17.19
N ARG A 272 20.82 8.97 16.46
CA ARG A 272 21.67 9.51 15.39
C ARG A 272 21.02 9.62 14.00
N LEU A 273 20.00 8.82 13.70
CA LEU A 273 19.40 8.72 12.34
C LEU A 273 18.20 9.64 12.12
N ARG A 274 17.58 10.16 13.19
CA ARG A 274 16.40 11.05 13.12
C ARG A 274 16.64 12.41 12.42
N ARG A 275 17.88 12.76 12.05
CA ARG A 275 18.21 14.08 11.46
C ARG A 275 18.00 14.18 9.94
N THR A 276 17.70 13.09 9.23
CA THR A 276 17.65 13.08 7.75
C THR A 276 16.25 13.02 7.13
N SER A 277 15.19 12.72 7.88
CA SER A 277 13.81 12.73 7.35
C SER A 277 13.17 14.11 7.51
N GLN A 278 13.63 15.09 6.70
CA GLN A 278 13.06 16.44 6.65
C GLN A 278 11.94 16.62 5.61
N ARG A 279 11.50 15.55 4.94
CA ARG A 279 10.24 15.64 4.17
C ARG A 279 9.11 15.74 5.20
N LYS A 280 8.51 16.94 5.32
CA LYS A 280 7.25 17.12 6.06
C LYS A 280 6.33 15.97 5.71
N HIS A 281 5.74 15.31 6.71
CA HIS A 281 4.83 14.16 6.55
C HIS A 281 3.58 14.54 5.75
N ARG A 282 3.72 14.66 4.43
CA ARG A 282 2.64 14.97 3.50
C ARG A 282 1.93 13.67 3.14
N LYS A 283 0.61 13.69 3.11
CA LYS A 283 -0.15 12.51 2.71
C LYS A 283 -0.02 12.25 1.21
N PRO A 284 -0.16 10.98 0.78
CA PRO A 284 -0.03 10.58 -0.62
C PRO A 284 -0.86 11.42 -1.61
N GLY A 285 -2.11 11.74 -1.26
CA GLY A 285 -3.04 12.51 -2.08
C GLY A 285 -2.82 14.03 -2.06
N GLU A 286 -1.97 14.53 -1.17
CA GLU A 286 -1.46 15.92 -1.25
C GLU A 286 -0.32 16.05 -2.26
N LEU A 287 0.46 14.99 -2.44
CA LEU A 287 1.53 14.90 -3.43
C LEU A 287 0.95 14.57 -4.81
N LEU A 288 0.06 13.59 -4.84
CA LEU A 288 -0.60 13.09 -6.05
C LEU A 288 -2.06 13.50 -6.01
N VAL A 289 -2.35 14.72 -6.44
CA VAL A 289 -3.74 15.21 -6.47
C VAL A 289 -4.58 14.35 -7.42
N GLN A 290 -5.91 14.48 -7.31
CA GLN A 290 -6.87 13.65 -8.06
C GLN A 290 -6.58 13.59 -9.58
N GLN A 291 -6.08 14.67 -10.17
CA GLN A 291 -5.69 14.70 -11.58
C GLN A 291 -4.49 13.78 -11.89
N ASN A 292 -3.47 13.77 -11.04
CA ASN A 292 -2.32 12.86 -11.17
C ASN A 292 -2.79 11.41 -11.08
N GLN A 293 -3.65 11.09 -10.10
CA GLN A 293 -4.18 9.74 -9.93
C GLN A 293 -4.93 9.25 -11.18
N CYS A 294 -5.68 10.11 -11.87
CA CYS A 294 -6.31 9.74 -13.15
C CYS A 294 -5.29 9.42 -14.24
N LYS A 295 -4.23 10.23 -14.37
CA LYS A 295 -3.19 9.99 -15.37
C LYS A 295 -2.41 8.70 -15.10
N ILE A 296 -2.09 8.43 -13.85
CA ILE A 296 -1.37 7.22 -13.43
C ILE A 296 -2.21 5.97 -13.67
N ALA A 297 -3.52 6.02 -13.37
CA ALA A 297 -4.39 4.86 -13.50
C ALA A 297 -4.81 4.56 -14.94
N PHE A 298 -5.05 5.58 -15.77
CA PHE A 298 -5.66 5.43 -17.11
C PHE A 298 -4.81 5.95 -18.27
N GLY A 299 -3.75 6.72 -17.99
CA GLY A 299 -2.85 7.27 -19.01
C GLY A 299 -2.92 8.80 -19.15
N PRO A 300 -1.99 9.40 -19.93
CA PRO A 300 -1.71 10.84 -19.97
C PRO A 300 -2.90 11.73 -20.36
N HIS A 301 -3.84 11.20 -21.15
CA HIS A 301 -4.99 11.93 -21.68
C HIS A 301 -6.19 11.95 -20.73
N TYR A 302 -6.11 11.24 -19.60
CA TYR A 302 -7.17 11.21 -18.61
C TYR A 302 -7.02 12.36 -17.61
N SER A 303 -8.16 12.83 -17.10
CA SER A 303 -8.24 13.85 -16.06
C SER A 303 -9.49 13.62 -15.22
N VAL A 304 -9.63 14.34 -14.11
CA VAL A 304 -10.81 14.29 -13.23
C VAL A 304 -12.11 14.39 -14.03
N CYS A 305 -13.07 13.53 -13.72
CA CYS A 305 -14.39 13.55 -14.34
C CYS A 305 -15.15 14.85 -13.98
N PRO A 306 -15.69 15.59 -14.96
CA PRO A 306 -16.47 16.80 -14.68
C PRO A 306 -17.79 16.50 -13.93
N PRO A 307 -18.23 17.37 -13.00
CA PRO A 307 -19.51 17.22 -12.30
C PRO A 307 -20.72 17.15 -13.24
N ASN A 308 -20.68 17.83 -14.38
CA ASN A 308 -21.80 17.85 -15.33
C ASN A 308 -21.96 16.55 -16.13
N ASN A 309 -20.93 15.70 -16.17
CA ASN A 309 -20.95 14.40 -16.83
C ASN A 309 -21.62 13.31 -15.97
N VAL A 310 -21.92 13.61 -14.70
CA VAL A 310 -22.66 12.74 -13.75
C VAL A 310 -24.07 12.41 -14.19
N ARG A 311 -24.72 13.32 -14.90
CA ARG A 311 -26.11 13.12 -15.35
C ARG A 311 -26.25 12.24 -16.59
N ARG A 312 -25.15 11.94 -17.29
CA ARG A 312 -25.14 11.30 -18.63
C ARG A 312 -24.53 9.88 -18.66
N ILE A 313 -24.40 9.23 -17.50
CA ILE A 313 -24.03 7.81 -17.46
C ILE A 313 -25.20 6.96 -17.99
N ASN A 314 -24.94 6.19 -19.05
CA ASN A 314 -25.90 5.28 -19.67
C ASN A 314 -26.32 4.13 -18.71
N PHE A 315 -27.62 4.09 -18.40
CA PHE A 315 -28.53 2.95 -18.15
C PHE A 315 -28.06 1.60 -17.56
N LEU A 316 -27.04 1.56 -16.70
CA LEU A 316 -26.93 0.50 -15.67
C LEU A 316 -27.05 1.17 -14.29
N SER A 317 -28.18 0.95 -13.61
CA SER A 317 -28.56 1.68 -12.39
C SER A 317 -27.50 1.65 -11.29
N LEU A 318 -26.70 0.59 -11.23
CA LEU A 318 -25.62 0.38 -10.26
C LEU A 318 -24.46 1.38 -10.43
N LYS A 319 -23.88 1.50 -11.64
CA LYS A 319 -22.74 2.42 -11.88
C LYS A 319 -23.11 3.90 -11.68
N ARG A 320 -24.36 4.27 -11.96
CA ARG A 320 -24.85 5.64 -11.75
C ARG A 320 -25.01 5.98 -10.27
N LYS A 321 -25.57 5.06 -9.46
CA LYS A 321 -25.72 5.24 -8.01
C LYS A 321 -24.36 5.34 -7.32
N GLU A 322 -23.38 4.59 -7.81
CA GLU A 322 -22.03 4.60 -7.29
C GLU A 322 -21.22 5.84 -7.69
N TYR A 323 -21.36 6.33 -8.93
CA TYR A 323 -20.79 7.62 -9.32
C TYR A 323 -21.39 8.80 -8.55
N LEU A 324 -22.68 8.69 -8.22
CA LEU A 324 -23.41 9.61 -7.35
C LEU A 324 -23.23 9.31 -5.85
N SER A 325 -22.32 8.39 -5.48
CA SER A 325 -21.99 8.11 -4.09
C SER A 325 -21.74 9.42 -3.35
N LYS A 326 -22.34 9.57 -2.16
CA LYS A 326 -22.10 10.71 -1.27
C LYS A 326 -20.63 10.85 -0.88
N ASN A 327 -19.85 9.76 -0.99
CA ASN A 327 -18.44 9.72 -0.61
C ASN A 327 -17.55 9.57 -1.87
N PRO A 328 -16.92 10.66 -2.34
CA PRO A 328 -16.08 10.65 -3.53
C PRO A 328 -14.75 9.92 -3.33
N CYS A 329 -14.39 9.56 -2.09
CA CYS A 329 -13.12 8.90 -1.77
C CYS A 329 -13.10 7.40 -2.09
N ARG A 330 -14.28 6.78 -2.24
CA ARG A 330 -14.41 5.34 -2.47
C ARG A 330 -14.03 4.90 -3.87
N ARG A 331 -14.18 5.78 -4.87
CA ARG A 331 -13.85 5.45 -6.26
C ARG A 331 -13.45 6.67 -7.07
N LEU A 332 -12.33 6.56 -7.76
CA LEU A 332 -11.78 7.56 -8.66
C LEU A 332 -12.39 7.43 -10.05
N TRP A 333 -13.07 8.48 -10.50
CA TRP A 333 -13.68 8.56 -11.82
C TRP A 333 -12.92 9.53 -12.71
N CYS A 334 -12.56 9.06 -13.90
CA CYS A 334 -11.70 9.78 -14.83
C CYS A 334 -12.36 9.92 -16.19
N LYS A 335 -12.01 10.99 -16.91
CA LYS A 335 -12.51 11.33 -18.24
C LYS A 335 -11.34 11.35 -19.22
N ASN A 336 -11.41 10.53 -20.26
CA ASN A 336 -10.54 10.67 -21.42
C ASN A 336 -10.86 11.99 -22.14
N ARG A 337 -9.86 12.88 -22.24
CA ARG A 337 -10.01 14.23 -22.82
C ARG A 337 -9.91 14.26 -24.34
N GLN A 338 -9.49 13.17 -24.97
CA GLN A 338 -9.52 13.02 -26.43
C GLN A 338 -10.91 12.63 -26.94
N LEU A 339 -11.73 12.02 -26.09
CA LEU A 339 -13.10 11.65 -26.43
C LEU A 339 -14.06 12.84 -26.33
N ARG A 340 -15.18 12.75 -27.04
CA ARG A 340 -16.25 13.76 -27.00
C ARG A 340 -16.72 14.00 -25.56
N LYS A 341 -17.16 15.23 -25.28
CA LYS A 341 -17.71 15.60 -23.95
C LYS A 341 -18.90 14.72 -23.53
N THR A 342 -19.61 14.13 -24.49
CA THR A 342 -20.73 13.21 -24.29
C THR A 342 -20.33 11.83 -23.80
N GLU A 343 -19.09 11.38 -24.08
CA GLU A 343 -18.66 10.05 -23.65
C GLU A 343 -18.67 9.94 -22.11
N PRO A 344 -18.99 8.76 -21.56
CA PRO A 344 -19.04 8.56 -20.12
C PRO A 344 -17.66 8.72 -19.47
N CYS A 345 -17.66 8.88 -18.15
CA CYS A 345 -16.44 8.73 -17.37
C CYS A 345 -16.20 7.26 -17.05
N GLU A 346 -14.93 6.93 -16.85
CA GLU A 346 -14.43 5.59 -16.66
C GLU A 346 -13.88 5.45 -15.24
N THR A 347 -13.95 4.22 -14.71
CA THR A 347 -13.32 3.82 -13.46
C THR A 347 -12.84 2.38 -13.60
N LYS A 348 -11.84 2.00 -12.79
CA LYS A 348 -11.49 0.60 -12.57
C LYS A 348 -12.37 0.02 -11.46
N LEU A 349 -12.43 -1.32 -11.40
CA LEU A 349 -13.30 -2.07 -10.50
C LEU A 349 -13.04 -1.77 -9.00
N TYR A 350 -11.79 -1.47 -8.63
CA TYR A 350 -11.43 -1.03 -7.28
C TYR A 350 -10.32 0.01 -7.42
N LEU A 351 -10.66 1.29 -7.22
CA LEU A 351 -9.73 2.41 -7.38
C LEU A 351 -10.10 3.57 -6.44
N PRO A 352 -9.98 3.41 -5.12
CA PRO A 352 -10.19 4.50 -4.18
C PRO A 352 -9.16 5.62 -4.35
N LEU A 353 -9.49 6.80 -3.83
CA LEU A 353 -8.56 7.93 -3.83
C LEU A 353 -7.56 7.77 -2.69
N LEU A 354 -6.33 8.24 -2.92
CA LEU A 354 -5.27 8.25 -1.92
C LEU A 354 -5.63 9.10 -0.69
N ASP A 355 -5.10 8.72 0.47
CA ASP A 355 -5.22 9.51 1.69
C ASP A 355 -4.64 10.91 1.49
N GLY A 356 -5.35 11.94 1.94
CA GLY A 356 -5.00 13.35 1.72
C GLY A 356 -5.57 13.96 0.45
N THR A 357 -6.21 13.18 -0.43
CA THR A 357 -6.83 13.76 -1.63
C THR A 357 -8.02 14.65 -1.25
N LYS A 358 -8.06 15.89 -1.75
CA LYS A 358 -9.16 16.82 -1.48
C LYS A 358 -10.49 16.26 -1.99
N CYS A 359 -11.47 16.16 -1.11
CA CYS A 359 -12.81 15.64 -1.43
C CYS A 359 -13.93 16.66 -1.20
N GLY A 360 -13.60 17.84 -0.67
CA GLY A 360 -14.52 18.95 -0.45
C GLY A 360 -13.79 20.18 0.10
N PRO A 361 -14.52 21.27 0.38
CA PRO A 361 -13.99 22.42 1.13
C PRO A 361 -13.52 21.94 2.51
N ASP A 362 -12.26 22.22 2.85
CA ASP A 362 -11.61 21.78 4.10
C ASP A 362 -11.84 20.29 4.43
N LYS A 363 -11.87 19.42 3.41
CA LYS A 363 -12.02 17.96 3.55
C LYS A 363 -11.03 17.18 2.68
N TRP A 364 -10.57 16.06 3.20
CA TRP A 364 -9.66 15.12 2.52
C TRP A 364 -10.12 13.68 2.69
N CYS A 365 -9.68 12.82 1.77
CA CYS A 365 -9.87 11.38 1.87
C CYS A 365 -8.96 10.78 2.94
N LEU A 366 -9.48 9.92 3.81
CA LEU A 366 -8.71 9.07 4.71
C LEU A 366 -9.39 7.68 4.78
N GLY A 367 -8.67 6.61 4.44
CA GLY A 367 -9.20 5.25 4.44
C GLY A 367 -10.43 5.08 3.52
N GLY A 368 -10.51 5.86 2.44
CA GLY A 368 -11.67 5.89 1.55
C GLY A 368 -12.87 6.69 2.07
N ASN A 369 -12.73 7.43 3.18
CA ASN A 369 -13.74 8.35 3.73
C ASN A 369 -13.40 9.82 3.50
N CYS A 370 -14.41 10.63 3.12
CA CYS A 370 -14.25 12.07 3.04
C CYS A 370 -14.47 12.73 4.40
N VAL A 371 -13.40 13.17 5.05
CA VAL A 371 -13.42 13.70 6.43
C VAL A 371 -12.90 15.13 6.48
N ALA A 372 -13.31 15.89 7.51
CA ALA A 372 -12.84 17.26 7.72
C ALA A 372 -11.33 17.32 8.00
N ILE A 373 -10.68 18.34 7.45
CA ILE A 373 -9.29 18.70 7.70
C ILE A 373 -9.26 19.45 9.03
N ASN A 374 -8.71 18.83 10.07
CA ASN A 374 -8.26 19.59 11.23
C ASN A 374 -6.92 20.23 10.85
N LYS A 375 -6.91 21.54 10.56
CA LYS A 375 -5.72 22.31 10.16
C LYS A 375 -4.58 22.29 11.20
N GLU A 376 -4.85 21.89 12.45
CA GLU A 376 -3.83 21.62 13.46
C GLU A 376 -2.91 20.41 13.12
N ARG A 377 -3.30 19.56 12.16
CA ARG A 377 -2.62 18.30 11.82
C ARG A 377 -1.38 18.43 10.91
N GLU A 378 -1.20 19.53 10.16
CA GLU A 378 -0.19 19.58 9.08
C GLU A 378 1.24 19.95 9.53
N ASN A 379 1.44 20.46 10.76
CA ASN A 379 2.77 20.73 11.36
C ASN A 379 2.93 20.07 12.75
N CYS A 380 2.22 18.97 12.93
CA CYS A 380 1.93 18.29 14.18
C CYS A 380 3.04 17.31 14.57
N VAL A 381 3.65 17.45 15.75
CA VAL A 381 4.65 16.52 16.32
C VAL A 381 4.28 16.23 17.78
N ASP A 382 4.41 14.98 18.22
CA ASP A 382 4.28 14.66 19.65
C ASP A 382 5.47 15.26 20.42
N LEU A 383 5.20 16.20 21.32
CA LEU A 383 6.22 16.80 22.19
C LEU A 383 6.83 15.76 23.14
N ASN A 384 6.03 14.77 23.58
CA ASN A 384 6.49 13.64 24.38
C ASN A 384 5.92 12.31 23.88
N SER A 385 6.47 11.83 22.75
CA SER A 385 6.03 10.59 22.08
C SER A 385 5.98 9.36 23.00
N SER A 386 6.86 9.20 24.00
CA SER A 386 6.80 8.02 24.90
C SER A 386 5.52 8.02 25.72
N MET A 387 5.22 9.16 26.35
CA MET A 387 4.01 9.31 27.15
C MET A 387 2.75 9.15 26.30
N CYS A 388 2.74 9.73 25.10
CA CYS A 388 1.60 9.64 24.20
C CYS A 388 1.32 8.19 23.76
N LEU A 389 2.37 7.42 23.43
CA LEU A 389 2.25 6.03 22.99
C LEU A 389 1.92 5.03 24.11
N GLU A 390 2.19 5.37 25.37
CA GLU A 390 1.87 4.55 26.54
C GLU A 390 0.38 4.63 26.96
N LEU A 391 -0.38 5.58 26.42
CA LEU A 391 -1.79 5.75 26.73
C LEU A 391 -2.66 4.78 25.94
N SER A 392 -3.63 4.16 26.63
CA SER A 392 -4.63 3.32 25.97
C SER A 392 -5.54 4.14 25.07
N ASP A 393 -6.08 3.50 24.02
CA ASP A 393 -7.01 4.14 23.07
C ASP A 393 -8.22 4.79 23.76
N LYS A 394 -8.70 4.22 24.89
CA LYS A 394 -9.76 4.81 25.71
C LYS A 394 -9.34 6.16 26.32
N LYS A 395 -8.15 6.23 26.91
CA LYS A 395 -7.60 7.47 27.48
C LYS A 395 -7.29 8.49 26.40
N LEU A 396 -6.69 8.06 25.30
CA LEU A 396 -6.46 8.92 24.13
C LEU A 396 -7.79 9.48 23.61
N SER A 397 -8.84 8.66 23.52
CA SER A 397 -10.15 9.14 23.08
C SER A 397 -10.76 10.17 24.01
N GLU A 398 -10.43 10.17 25.30
CA GLU A 398 -10.91 11.16 26.25
C GLU A 398 -10.06 12.44 26.19
N TYR A 399 -8.73 12.29 26.21
CA TYR A 399 -7.81 13.41 26.32
C TYR A 399 -7.59 14.16 25.01
N CYS A 400 -7.66 13.51 23.86
CA CYS A 400 -7.46 14.15 22.56
C CYS A 400 -8.55 15.17 22.19
N HIS A 401 -9.62 15.28 23.00
CA HIS A 401 -10.60 16.36 22.90
C HIS A 401 -10.11 17.69 23.50
N SER A 402 -9.15 17.67 24.42
CA SER A 402 -8.50 18.89 24.95
C SER A 402 -7.49 19.43 23.93
N LYS A 403 -7.52 20.74 23.68
CA LYS A 403 -6.57 21.40 22.79
C LYS A 403 -5.14 21.34 23.33
N GLU A 404 -4.99 21.47 24.64
CA GLU A 404 -3.71 21.41 25.34
C GLU A 404 -3.10 20.01 25.17
N PHE A 405 -3.88 18.97 25.44
CA PHE A 405 -3.41 17.59 25.28
C PHE A 405 -3.18 17.23 23.80
N HIS A 406 -4.07 17.67 22.91
CA HIS A 406 -3.90 17.50 21.46
C HIS A 406 -2.62 18.16 20.97
N SER A 407 -2.21 19.32 21.50
CA SER A 407 -0.94 19.95 21.14
C SER A 407 0.30 19.19 21.63
N LEU A 408 0.17 18.46 22.75
CA LEU A 408 1.25 17.65 23.34
C LEU A 408 1.43 16.31 22.62
N CYS A 409 0.31 15.65 22.29
CA CYS A 409 0.24 14.33 21.70
C CYS A 409 -0.41 14.36 20.31
N CYS A 410 -0.04 15.36 19.51
CA CYS A 410 -0.72 15.67 18.26
C CYS A 410 -0.72 14.53 17.23
N VAL A 411 0.42 13.88 17.01
CA VAL A 411 0.56 12.75 16.08
C VAL A 411 -0.22 11.55 16.62
N THR A 412 -0.06 11.24 17.90
CA THR A 412 -0.76 10.13 18.55
C THR A 412 -2.29 10.32 18.52
N CYS A 413 -2.78 11.53 18.82
CA CYS A 413 -4.20 11.87 18.74
C CYS A 413 -4.72 11.84 17.30
N SER A 414 -3.91 12.27 16.34
CA SER A 414 -4.27 12.19 14.92
C SER A 414 -4.32 10.74 14.44
N GLN A 415 -3.43 9.88 14.93
CA GLN A 415 -3.43 8.43 14.67
C GLN A 415 -4.63 7.73 15.30
N LEU A 416 -5.13 8.19 16.46
CA LEU A 416 -6.36 7.66 17.04
C LEU A 416 -7.55 7.78 16.08
N ILE A 417 -7.64 8.87 15.32
CA ILE A 417 -8.72 9.06 14.35
C ILE A 417 -8.55 8.11 13.16
N HIS A 418 -7.31 7.89 12.70
CA HIS A 418 -7.02 6.86 11.72
C HIS A 418 -7.41 5.47 12.23
N ARG A 419 -6.96 5.10 13.44
CA ARG A 419 -7.32 3.83 14.09
C ARG A 419 -8.83 3.67 14.17
N LYS A 420 -9.58 4.68 14.67
CA LYS A 420 -11.04 4.64 14.70
C LYS A 420 -11.64 4.37 13.32
N ILE A 421 -11.23 5.09 12.27
CA ILE A 421 -11.71 4.84 10.89
C ILE A 421 -11.46 3.38 10.47
N PHE A 422 -10.31 2.81 10.84
CA PHE A 422 -9.93 1.44 10.51
C PHE A 422 -10.38 0.39 11.55
N THR A 423 -11.01 0.74 12.68
CA THR A 423 -11.45 -0.23 13.71
C THR A 423 -12.95 -0.15 14.02
N THR A 424 -13.62 0.98 13.83
CA THR A 424 -15.08 1.09 14.04
C THR A 424 -15.85 0.34 12.95
N SER A 425 -16.86 -0.42 13.39
CA SER A 425 -17.90 -1.01 12.54
C SER A 425 -18.79 0.11 12.00
N VAL A 426 -19.36 -0.05 10.79
CA VAL A 426 -20.23 0.96 10.15
C VAL A 426 -21.47 1.30 10.99
N TYR A 427 -21.79 0.51 12.02
CA TYR A 427 -22.92 0.72 12.93
C TYR A 427 -22.66 1.71 14.09
N ASP A 428 -21.41 2.17 14.27
CA ASP A 428 -21.02 3.02 15.42
C ASP A 428 -20.63 4.46 15.03
N LEU A 429 -21.00 4.95 13.84
CA LEU A 429 -20.72 6.31 13.34
C LEU A 429 -21.97 7.17 13.13
#